data_AF-A0A2A4U8N8-F1
#
_entry.id   AF-A0A2A4U8N8-F1
#
_cell.length_a   1.000
_cell.length_b   1.000
_cell.length_c   1.000
_cell.angle_alpha   90.00
_cell.angle_beta   90.00
_cell.angle_gamma   90.00
#
_symmetry.space_group_name_H-M   'P 1'
#
loop_
_entity.id
_entity.type
_entity.pdbx_description
1 polymer ?
#
loop_
_entity_poly.entity_id
_entity_poly.type
_entity_poly.pdbx_seq_one_letter_code
_entity_poly.pdbx_strand_id
1 'polypeptide(L)'
;ALPIDTMNTEYLVTDYNPAFFGSQFTVYAAFDNTTVTITPTTDLVGRAAGVPFDVVLDRGEGYYGRGVSTLITNTLTGTEIVSDLPVGLVNGNGCTQVPLGTTACDHIFEVAQPVQSWGMSALVGGLPNRTDGSIYRIVASEDATTVLQDNVAIGVINRGEFIETPILPGDHLFSADNPIYVIQFMTGLNASGAVLGDPAMGNMTPAEQYLSDYTFSTVGGSQFVENYVTIVAEDADVATLTLDGSVVGAGLFSPIGVSGFSVARLLLSSGTHTTSSLGVHGITVEGYNSFDSYIYPGGALFQFINPVGDANAPICEGLVMAGAPPSFTGSGEDSRPSEDVNDNGVLDPGEDLNGNGNIDVDTGVFFVELMAGASNLSLLVDPFIPGDDLVNYSVELIDPNASGTGTVIVTDGAGNICEQPVDLIVDAVPLVCDVDVDGDVDRVDVGLIFAARNQPATGPNDPRDSDGDGVITVLDGRLCVQECTLASCAVE
;
A
#
# COMPACT_ATOMS: atom_id res chain seq x y z
N ALA A 1 -7.57 9.64 -5.98
CA ALA A 1 -6.16 9.97 -5.66
C ALA A 1 -5.66 8.89 -4.71
N LEU A 2 -4.42 8.47 -4.89
CA LEU A 2 -3.76 7.59 -3.94
C LEU A 2 -3.38 8.37 -2.66
N PRO A 3 -3.27 7.72 -1.49
CA PRO A 3 -2.59 8.28 -0.32
C PRO A 3 -1.15 8.71 -0.66
N ILE A 4 -0.64 9.77 -0.01
CA ILE A 4 0.71 10.33 -0.31
C ILE A 4 1.80 9.28 -0.09
N ASP A 5 1.64 8.46 0.94
CA ASP A 5 2.44 7.31 1.33
C ASP A 5 2.45 6.15 0.31
N THR A 6 1.69 6.27 -0.77
CA THR A 6 1.65 5.28 -1.86
C THR A 6 1.96 5.92 -3.23
N MET A 7 2.21 7.22 -3.26
CA MET A 7 2.70 7.91 -4.45
C MET A 7 4.18 7.61 -4.66
N ASN A 8 4.63 7.62 -5.91
CA ASN A 8 6.05 7.45 -6.24
C ASN A 8 6.43 8.44 -7.36
N THR A 9 7.59 8.26 -7.97
CA THR A 9 8.20 9.18 -8.94
C THR A 9 8.03 8.72 -10.38
N GLU A 10 7.59 7.48 -10.61
CA GLU A 10 7.52 6.90 -11.94
C GLU A 10 6.14 6.32 -12.26
N TYR A 11 5.55 6.80 -13.36
CA TYR A 11 4.26 6.33 -13.85
C TYR A 11 4.25 6.20 -15.37
N LEU A 12 3.49 5.21 -15.84
CA LEU A 12 3.08 5.12 -17.24
C LEU A 12 1.59 5.45 -17.34
N VAL A 13 1.24 6.34 -18.27
CA VAL A 13 -0.16 6.62 -18.60
C VAL A 13 -0.78 5.36 -19.19
N THR A 14 -2.04 5.11 -18.83
CA THR A 14 -2.87 4.00 -19.31
C THR A 14 -4.24 4.55 -19.68
N ASP A 15 -4.74 4.18 -20.85
CA ASP A 15 -6.04 4.62 -21.35
C ASP A 15 -6.55 3.60 -22.37
N TYR A 16 -7.71 3.85 -22.96
CA TYR A 16 -8.13 3.19 -24.18
C TYR A 16 -7.87 4.07 -25.41
N ASN A 17 -8.16 3.54 -26.59
CA ASN A 17 -8.08 4.33 -27.82
C ASN A 17 -9.12 5.46 -27.79
N PRO A 18 -8.77 6.70 -28.20
CA PRO A 18 -9.72 7.80 -28.20
C PRO A 18 -10.77 7.62 -29.30
N ALA A 19 -11.97 8.18 -29.07
CA ALA A 19 -13.06 8.17 -30.05
C ALA A 19 -13.62 9.58 -30.33
N PHE A 20 -14.03 10.30 -29.30
CA PHE A 20 -14.67 11.63 -29.43
C PHE A 20 -13.82 12.77 -28.88
N PHE A 21 -13.00 12.47 -27.88
CA PHE A 21 -12.03 13.37 -27.30
C PHE A 21 -10.67 12.68 -27.32
N GLY A 22 -9.59 13.46 -27.40
CA GLY A 22 -8.26 12.93 -27.17
C GLY A 22 -8.16 12.32 -25.79
N SER A 23 -7.35 11.28 -25.66
CA SER A 23 -6.95 10.75 -24.37
C SER A 23 -6.34 11.82 -23.48
N GLN A 24 -6.42 11.62 -22.18
CA GLN A 24 -6.05 12.65 -21.21
C GLN A 24 -5.49 12.07 -19.92
N PHE A 25 -4.67 12.87 -19.26
CA PHE A 25 -4.17 12.59 -17.93
C PHE A 25 -4.00 13.89 -17.14
N THR A 26 -3.94 13.76 -15.82
CA THR A 26 -3.55 14.83 -14.90
C THR A 26 -2.54 14.27 -13.92
N VAL A 27 -1.33 14.83 -13.93
CA VAL A 27 -0.33 14.63 -12.87
C VAL A 27 -0.48 15.75 -11.84
N TYR A 28 -0.39 15.44 -10.56
CA TYR A 28 -0.54 16.41 -9.46
C TYR A 28 0.53 16.20 -8.38
N ALA A 29 1.03 17.30 -7.82
CA ALA A 29 2.13 17.29 -6.87
C ALA A 29 1.65 17.28 -5.41
N ALA A 30 2.27 16.42 -4.60
CA ALA A 30 2.07 16.38 -3.15
C ALA A 30 3.00 17.35 -2.40
N PHE A 31 4.06 17.81 -3.06
CA PHE A 31 5.11 18.66 -2.51
C PHE A 31 5.29 19.93 -3.35
N ASP A 32 5.89 20.96 -2.77
CA ASP A 32 6.23 22.19 -3.48
C ASP A 32 7.46 21.98 -4.37
N ASN A 33 7.59 22.76 -5.44
CA ASN A 33 8.74 22.72 -6.34
C ASN A 33 9.08 21.31 -6.87
N THR A 34 8.05 20.50 -7.17
CA THR A 34 8.20 19.19 -7.81
C THR A 34 8.40 19.36 -9.32
N THR A 35 9.51 18.86 -9.84
CA THR A 35 9.80 18.83 -11.27
C THR A 35 9.31 17.51 -11.85
N VAL A 36 8.41 17.59 -12.83
CA VAL A 36 7.89 16.43 -13.56
C VAL A 36 8.34 16.50 -15.01
N THR A 37 9.08 15.48 -15.44
CA THR A 37 9.45 15.23 -16.83
C THR A 37 8.39 14.35 -17.49
N ILE A 38 7.84 14.81 -18.62
CA ILE A 38 6.80 14.11 -19.37
C ILE A 38 7.33 13.76 -20.75
N THR A 39 7.30 12.48 -21.13
CA THR A 39 7.66 11.98 -22.46
C THR A 39 6.42 11.40 -23.16
N PRO A 40 5.73 12.16 -24.03
CA PRO A 40 4.49 11.71 -24.64
C PRO A 40 4.70 10.61 -25.68
N THR A 41 3.88 9.56 -25.67
CA THR A 41 3.88 8.55 -26.76
C THR A 41 3.21 9.07 -28.03
N THR A 42 2.26 9.99 -27.91
CA THR A 42 1.60 10.68 -29.03
C THR A 42 1.54 12.19 -28.77
N ASP A 43 1.31 12.98 -29.82
CA ASP A 43 1.29 14.45 -29.71
C ASP A 43 0.24 14.92 -28.68
N LEU A 44 0.68 15.67 -27.68
CA LEU A 44 -0.20 16.41 -26.78
C LEU A 44 -0.49 17.80 -27.37
N VAL A 45 -1.54 18.45 -26.88
CA VAL A 45 -1.82 19.85 -27.21
C VAL A 45 -0.62 20.72 -26.83
N GLY A 46 0.18 21.11 -27.83
CA GLY A 46 1.35 21.96 -27.67
C GLY A 46 2.67 21.23 -27.35
N ARG A 47 2.70 19.89 -27.33
CA ARG A 47 3.92 19.09 -27.08
C ARG A 47 4.00 17.95 -28.09
N ALA A 48 5.18 17.71 -28.64
CA ALA A 48 5.40 16.66 -29.64
C ALA A 48 5.62 15.29 -28.98
N ALA A 49 5.19 14.23 -29.65
CA ALA A 49 5.51 12.86 -29.27
C ALA A 49 7.02 12.62 -29.22
N GLY A 50 7.47 11.84 -28.22
CA GLY A 50 8.87 11.44 -28.02
C GLY A 50 9.82 12.57 -27.61
N VAL A 51 9.31 13.79 -27.37
CA VAL A 51 10.12 14.93 -26.93
C VAL A 51 9.82 15.20 -25.45
N PRO A 52 10.75 14.89 -24.53
CA PRO A 52 10.54 15.15 -23.11
C PRO A 52 10.42 16.65 -22.83
N PHE A 53 9.63 17.00 -21.83
CA PHE A 53 9.54 18.37 -21.33
C PHE A 53 9.23 18.40 -19.84
N ASP A 54 9.73 19.44 -19.17
CA ASP A 54 9.53 19.61 -17.74
C ASP A 54 8.33 20.52 -17.44
N VAL A 55 7.67 20.21 -16.33
CA VAL A 55 6.73 21.09 -15.63
C VAL A 55 7.12 21.14 -14.16
N VAL A 56 7.17 22.34 -13.59
CA VAL A 56 7.38 22.52 -12.15
C VAL A 56 6.01 22.79 -11.53
N LEU A 57 5.68 22.04 -10.49
CA LEU A 57 4.40 22.08 -9.80
C LEU A 57 4.62 22.36 -8.31
N ASP A 58 3.82 23.25 -7.75
CA ASP A 58 3.72 23.38 -6.29
C ASP A 58 2.65 22.43 -5.71
N ARG A 59 2.62 22.28 -4.38
CA ARG A 59 1.71 21.36 -3.71
C ARG A 59 0.26 21.67 -4.06
N GLY A 60 -0.44 20.66 -4.57
CA GLY A 60 -1.84 20.76 -4.98
C GLY A 60 -2.06 21.35 -6.37
N GLU A 61 -0.99 21.76 -7.07
CA GLU A 61 -1.04 22.05 -8.49
C GLU A 61 -1.03 20.75 -9.32
N GLY A 62 -1.52 20.85 -10.56
CA GLY A 62 -1.51 19.74 -11.48
C GLY A 62 -1.36 20.18 -12.93
N TYR A 63 -0.71 19.32 -13.72
CA TYR A 63 -0.58 19.49 -15.16
C TYR A 63 -1.56 18.57 -15.88
N TYR A 64 -2.40 19.17 -16.73
CA TYR A 64 -3.36 18.46 -17.58
C TYR A 64 -2.79 18.23 -18.97
N GLY A 65 -2.57 16.97 -19.32
CA GLY A 65 -2.17 16.52 -20.65
C GLY A 65 -3.37 16.00 -21.44
N ARG A 66 -3.47 16.38 -22.72
CA ARG A 66 -4.48 15.85 -23.64
C ARG A 66 -3.89 15.62 -25.03
N GLY A 67 -4.16 14.46 -25.61
CA GLY A 67 -3.82 14.15 -27.01
C GLY A 67 -4.51 15.10 -28.00
N VAL A 68 -3.84 15.41 -29.12
CA VAL A 68 -4.37 16.33 -30.15
C VAL A 68 -5.44 15.73 -31.06
N SER A 69 -5.56 14.40 -31.06
CA SER A 69 -6.30 13.63 -32.06
C SER A 69 -7.24 12.62 -31.42
N THR A 70 -8.31 12.29 -32.13
CA THR A 70 -9.27 11.23 -31.77
C THR A 70 -9.10 9.98 -32.64
N LEU A 71 -8.02 9.91 -33.42
CA LEU A 71 -7.71 8.72 -34.20
C LEU A 71 -7.28 7.58 -33.27
N ILE A 72 -7.63 6.36 -33.66
CA ILE A 72 -7.44 5.15 -32.85
C ILE A 72 -5.98 4.90 -32.43
N THR A 73 -5.02 5.45 -33.18
CA THR A 73 -3.58 5.35 -32.92
C THR A 73 -3.05 6.45 -31.98
N ASN A 74 -3.91 7.30 -31.42
CA ASN A 74 -3.54 8.42 -30.54
C ASN A 74 -3.90 8.15 -29.07
N THR A 75 -3.78 6.89 -28.66
CA THR A 75 -3.73 6.51 -27.24
C THR A 75 -2.50 7.16 -26.58
N LEU A 76 -2.63 7.54 -25.32
CA LEU A 76 -1.52 8.01 -24.49
C LEU A 76 -0.92 6.90 -23.64
N THR A 77 -1.41 5.65 -23.78
CA THR A 77 -0.80 4.52 -23.09
C THR A 77 0.70 4.49 -23.37
N GLY A 78 1.49 4.33 -22.31
CA GLY A 78 2.95 4.36 -22.34
C GLY A 78 3.59 5.75 -22.29
N THR A 79 2.81 6.85 -22.24
CA THR A 79 3.39 8.17 -21.95
C THR A 79 4.03 8.12 -20.57
N GLU A 80 5.31 8.45 -20.51
CA GLU A 80 6.12 8.34 -19.32
C GLU A 80 6.07 9.64 -18.52
N ILE A 81 5.89 9.50 -17.21
CA ILE A 81 5.87 10.57 -16.22
C ILE A 81 6.93 10.22 -15.17
N VAL A 82 8.01 11.00 -15.13
CA VAL A 82 9.10 10.86 -14.14
C VAL A 82 9.18 12.15 -13.33
N SER A 83 9.32 12.07 -12.02
CA SER A 83 9.45 13.25 -11.15
C SER A 83 10.59 13.12 -10.14
N ASP A 84 11.04 14.25 -9.62
CA ASP A 84 12.03 14.32 -8.55
C ASP A 84 11.44 14.06 -7.15
N LEU A 85 10.13 14.26 -6.98
CA LEU A 85 9.39 14.01 -5.76
C LEU A 85 8.10 13.22 -6.04
N PRO A 86 7.50 12.54 -5.06
CA PRO A 86 6.28 11.76 -5.28
C PRO A 86 5.13 12.59 -5.86
N VAL A 87 4.51 12.07 -6.92
CA VAL A 87 3.35 12.65 -7.59
C VAL A 87 2.22 11.64 -7.68
N GLY A 88 1.00 12.12 -7.86
CA GLY A 88 -0.11 11.26 -8.24
C GLY A 88 -0.53 11.47 -9.69
N LEU A 89 -1.12 10.43 -10.30
CA LEU A 89 -1.58 10.47 -11.69
C LEU A 89 -3.01 9.93 -11.81
N VAL A 90 -3.83 10.61 -12.60
CA VAL A 90 -5.12 10.10 -13.09
C VAL A 90 -5.10 10.12 -14.61
N ASN A 91 -5.57 9.07 -15.26
CA ASN A 91 -5.49 8.91 -16.71
C ASN A 91 -6.77 8.29 -17.29
N GLY A 92 -6.98 8.45 -18.60
CA GLY A 92 -8.10 7.83 -19.31
C GLY A 92 -8.57 8.62 -20.53
N ASN A 93 -9.88 8.55 -20.80
CA ASN A 93 -10.49 9.13 -22.00
C ASN A 93 -11.73 9.98 -21.64
N GLY A 94 -11.91 11.13 -22.28
CA GLY A 94 -13.07 12.00 -22.04
C GLY A 94 -14.42 11.42 -22.47
N CYS A 95 -14.46 10.69 -23.59
CA CYS A 95 -15.56 9.80 -23.97
C CYS A 95 -15.03 8.81 -25.01
N THR A 96 -15.03 7.52 -24.71
CA THR A 96 -14.60 6.49 -25.66
C THR A 96 -15.55 5.30 -25.71
N GLN A 97 -15.51 4.63 -26.86
CA GLN A 97 -16.27 3.41 -27.14
C GLN A 97 -15.34 2.21 -26.97
N VAL A 98 -15.78 1.20 -26.23
CA VAL A 98 -15.05 -0.05 -26.04
C VAL A 98 -15.91 -1.20 -26.55
N PRO A 99 -15.54 -1.94 -27.61
CA PRO A 99 -14.54 -1.57 -28.60
C PRO A 99 -14.96 -0.33 -29.40
N LEU A 100 -14.02 0.25 -30.14
CA LEU A 100 -14.32 1.37 -31.02
C LEU A 100 -15.42 1.05 -32.03
N GLY A 101 -16.35 1.98 -32.21
CA GLY A 101 -17.52 1.82 -33.07
C GLY A 101 -18.69 1.08 -32.42
N THR A 102 -18.57 0.71 -31.14
CA THR A 102 -19.63 0.09 -30.34
C THR A 102 -20.16 1.09 -29.32
N THR A 103 -21.44 1.46 -29.46
CA THR A 103 -22.09 2.42 -28.55
C THR A 103 -22.57 1.77 -27.25
N ALA A 104 -22.74 2.52 -26.16
CA ALA A 104 -22.45 3.95 -26.03
C ALA A 104 -20.96 4.23 -25.70
N CYS A 105 -20.60 5.52 -25.59
CA CYS A 105 -19.29 5.93 -25.06
C CYS A 105 -19.43 6.42 -23.63
N ASP A 106 -18.36 6.29 -22.86
CA ASP A 106 -18.32 6.83 -21.50
C ASP A 106 -16.97 7.52 -21.21
N HIS A 107 -16.97 8.37 -20.19
CA HIS A 107 -15.76 8.88 -19.56
C HIS A 107 -15.15 7.78 -18.70
N ILE A 108 -14.16 7.08 -19.25
CA ILE A 108 -13.41 6.06 -18.52
C ILE A 108 -12.10 6.66 -18.02
N PHE A 109 -11.80 6.49 -16.74
CA PHE A 109 -10.56 6.96 -16.14
C PHE A 109 -10.25 6.18 -14.88
N GLU A 110 -8.98 6.13 -14.52
CA GLU A 110 -8.52 5.49 -13.30
C GLU A 110 -7.41 6.30 -12.63
N VAL A 111 -7.21 6.03 -11.34
CA VAL A 111 -6.01 6.50 -10.64
C VAL A 111 -4.87 5.57 -11.02
N ALA A 112 -3.84 6.10 -11.68
CA ALA A 112 -2.70 5.29 -12.11
C ALA A 112 -1.92 4.81 -10.89
N GLN A 113 -1.41 3.59 -10.97
CA GLN A 113 -0.54 3.01 -9.96
C GLN A 113 0.93 3.22 -10.36
N PRO A 114 1.83 3.56 -9.42
CA PRO A 114 3.24 3.76 -9.72
C PRO A 114 3.85 2.48 -10.28
N VAL A 115 4.85 2.60 -11.16
CA VAL A 115 5.51 1.43 -11.78
C VAL A 115 6.08 0.49 -10.71
N GLN A 116 6.49 1.04 -9.57
CA GLN A 116 7.04 0.30 -8.43
C GLN A 116 6.04 -0.64 -7.76
N SER A 117 4.72 -0.44 -7.93
CA SER A 117 3.71 -1.33 -7.36
C SER A 117 3.25 -2.43 -8.32
N TRP A 118 3.80 -2.51 -9.53
CA TRP A 118 3.38 -3.47 -10.56
C TRP A 118 3.94 -4.87 -10.27
N GLY A 119 3.16 -5.90 -10.53
CA GLY A 119 3.56 -7.29 -10.30
C GLY A 119 3.92 -8.04 -11.59
N MET A 120 4.46 -9.24 -11.45
CA MET A 120 4.74 -10.14 -12.58
C MET A 120 3.48 -10.80 -13.16
N SER A 121 2.34 -10.66 -12.48
CA SER A 121 1.08 -11.27 -12.92
C SER A 121 -0.15 -10.52 -12.41
N ALA A 122 -1.26 -10.66 -13.13
CA ALA A 122 -2.57 -10.19 -12.69
C ALA A 122 -3.63 -11.24 -13.01
N LEU A 123 -4.45 -11.55 -12.02
CA LEU A 123 -5.62 -12.40 -12.15
C LEU A 123 -6.80 -11.52 -12.54
N VAL A 124 -7.53 -11.92 -13.58
CA VAL A 124 -8.70 -11.19 -14.05
C VAL A 124 -9.94 -12.06 -14.05
N GLY A 125 -11.03 -11.48 -13.56
CA GLY A 125 -12.35 -12.07 -13.67
C GLY A 125 -13.11 -11.49 -14.85
N GLY A 126 -13.83 -12.32 -15.61
CA GLY A 126 -14.89 -11.84 -16.48
C GLY A 126 -15.94 -11.01 -15.72
N LEU A 127 -16.52 -10.02 -16.39
CA LEU A 127 -17.46 -9.09 -15.75
C LEU A 127 -18.91 -9.61 -15.80
N PRO A 128 -19.71 -9.40 -14.74
CA PRO A 128 -21.17 -9.49 -14.83
C PRO A 128 -21.70 -8.68 -16.03
N ASN A 129 -22.83 -9.09 -16.61
CA ASN A 129 -23.41 -8.42 -17.79
C ASN A 129 -22.50 -8.33 -19.04
N ARG A 130 -21.38 -9.07 -19.10
CA ARG A 130 -20.45 -9.14 -20.25
C ARG A 130 -20.13 -10.60 -20.61
N THR A 131 -21.14 -11.36 -21.05
CA THR A 131 -21.01 -12.83 -21.23
C THR A 131 -19.99 -13.24 -22.29
N ASP A 132 -19.76 -12.39 -23.29
CA ASP A 132 -18.81 -12.68 -24.36
C ASP A 132 -17.41 -12.15 -24.04
N GLY A 133 -17.24 -11.45 -22.91
CA GLY A 133 -15.93 -11.05 -22.37
C GLY A 133 -15.69 -9.57 -22.22
N SER A 134 -14.47 -9.26 -21.78
CA SER A 134 -13.91 -7.90 -21.67
C SER A 134 -12.72 -7.74 -22.62
N ILE A 135 -12.22 -6.51 -22.78
CA ILE A 135 -10.93 -6.27 -23.44
C ILE A 135 -9.90 -6.00 -22.35
N TYR A 136 -8.71 -6.59 -22.50
CA TYR A 136 -7.60 -6.37 -21.59
C TYR A 136 -6.46 -5.70 -22.33
N ARG A 137 -5.79 -4.76 -21.66
CA ARG A 137 -4.53 -4.17 -22.12
C ARG A 137 -3.45 -4.45 -21.10
N ILE A 138 -2.36 -5.06 -21.57
CA ILE A 138 -1.22 -5.46 -20.75
C ILE A 138 -0.04 -4.58 -21.16
N VAL A 139 0.42 -3.73 -20.24
CA VAL A 139 1.52 -2.78 -20.43
C VAL A 139 2.77 -3.31 -19.74
N ALA A 140 3.94 -3.19 -20.35
CA ALA A 140 5.20 -3.59 -19.74
C ALA A 140 5.91 -2.41 -19.05
N SER A 141 6.49 -2.68 -17.88
CA SER A 141 7.37 -1.72 -17.16
C SER A 141 8.80 -1.70 -17.70
N GLU A 142 9.21 -2.76 -18.40
CA GLU A 142 10.57 -2.97 -18.88
C GLU A 142 10.62 -3.42 -20.34
N ASP A 143 11.76 -3.21 -20.97
CA ASP A 143 12.01 -3.66 -22.33
C ASP A 143 12.06 -5.19 -22.44
N ALA A 144 11.78 -5.70 -23.64
CA ALA A 144 11.84 -7.13 -23.95
C ALA A 144 11.02 -8.05 -23.02
N THR A 145 9.89 -7.55 -22.52
CA THR A 145 8.97 -8.29 -21.63
C THR A 145 8.12 -9.29 -22.42
N THR A 146 8.25 -10.58 -22.09
CA THR A 146 7.44 -11.68 -22.64
C THR A 146 6.15 -11.83 -21.86
N VAL A 147 5.01 -11.59 -22.51
CA VAL A 147 3.68 -11.71 -21.89
C VAL A 147 3.03 -13.05 -22.21
N LEU A 148 2.42 -13.66 -21.20
CA LEU A 148 1.68 -14.91 -21.26
C LEU A 148 0.21 -14.67 -20.86
N GLN A 149 -0.70 -15.33 -21.58
CA GLN A 149 -2.09 -15.50 -21.18
C GLN A 149 -2.31 -16.99 -20.91
N ASP A 150 -2.73 -17.34 -19.69
CA ASP A 150 -2.97 -18.72 -19.26
C ASP A 150 -1.79 -19.68 -19.56
N ASN A 151 -0.57 -19.22 -19.25
CA ASN A 151 0.71 -19.91 -19.53
C ASN A 151 1.06 -20.07 -21.02
N VAL A 152 0.37 -19.36 -21.93
CA VAL A 152 0.69 -19.33 -23.36
C VAL A 152 1.23 -17.96 -23.73
N ALA A 153 2.44 -17.90 -24.27
CA ALA A 153 3.03 -16.65 -24.74
C ALA A 153 2.17 -15.99 -25.83
N ILE A 154 1.82 -14.72 -25.63
CA ILE A 154 1.02 -13.92 -26.55
C ILE A 154 1.81 -12.81 -27.25
N GLY A 155 3.01 -12.50 -26.78
CA GLY A 155 3.92 -11.56 -27.45
C GLY A 155 5.10 -11.13 -26.58
N VAL A 156 5.96 -10.31 -27.16
CA VAL A 156 7.05 -9.61 -26.47
C VAL A 156 6.86 -8.11 -26.75
N ILE A 157 6.90 -7.29 -25.70
CA ILE A 157 6.68 -5.85 -25.76
C ILE A 157 7.78 -5.12 -24.98
N ASN A 158 8.07 -3.89 -25.39
CA ASN A 158 9.02 -3.04 -24.68
C ASN A 158 8.31 -2.18 -23.62
N ARG A 159 9.09 -1.45 -22.82
CA ARG A 159 8.57 -0.56 -21.78
C ARG A 159 7.57 0.43 -22.37
N GLY A 160 6.42 0.58 -21.72
CA GLY A 160 5.32 1.45 -22.17
C GLY A 160 4.55 0.96 -23.39
N GLU A 161 5.05 -0.05 -24.13
CA GLU A 161 4.26 -0.74 -25.14
C GLU A 161 3.23 -1.68 -24.49
N PHE A 162 2.26 -2.13 -25.26
CA PHE A 162 1.19 -2.96 -24.75
C PHE A 162 0.70 -4.02 -25.74
N ILE A 163 0.13 -5.09 -25.19
CA ILE A 163 -0.70 -6.05 -25.92
C ILE A 163 -2.16 -5.81 -25.53
N GLU A 164 -3.04 -5.69 -26.53
CA GLU A 164 -4.49 -5.62 -26.33
C GLU A 164 -5.14 -6.91 -26.82
N THR A 165 -6.01 -7.50 -25.99
CA THR A 165 -6.76 -8.69 -26.36
C THR A 165 -7.92 -8.32 -27.28
N PRO A 166 -8.42 -9.25 -28.13
CA PRO A 166 -9.81 -9.16 -28.57
C PRO A 166 -10.76 -9.22 -27.35
N ILE A 167 -12.07 -9.08 -27.58
CA ILE A 167 -13.06 -9.40 -26.53
C ILE A 167 -12.81 -10.86 -26.09
N LEU A 168 -12.46 -11.02 -24.82
CA LEU A 168 -11.95 -12.25 -24.24
C LEU A 168 -12.90 -12.73 -23.14
N PRO A 169 -13.64 -13.85 -23.36
CA PRO A 169 -14.56 -14.39 -22.38
C PRO A 169 -13.86 -15.28 -21.35
N GLY A 170 -14.29 -15.16 -20.10
CA GLY A 170 -13.86 -16.04 -19.01
C GLY A 170 -12.92 -15.37 -18.03
N ASP A 171 -12.21 -16.21 -17.30
CA ASP A 171 -11.31 -15.84 -16.21
C ASP A 171 -9.90 -16.24 -16.63
N HIS A 172 -8.94 -15.33 -16.45
CA HIS A 172 -7.60 -15.49 -17.02
C HIS A 172 -6.51 -15.10 -16.03
N LEU A 173 -5.33 -15.68 -16.24
CA LEU A 173 -4.08 -15.22 -15.66
C LEU A 173 -3.24 -14.58 -16.77
N PHE A 174 -2.92 -13.30 -16.60
CA PHE A 174 -1.85 -12.67 -17.36
C PHE A 174 -0.58 -12.68 -16.52
N SER A 175 0.53 -13.13 -17.10
CA SER A 175 1.83 -13.14 -16.44
C SER A 175 2.95 -12.76 -17.41
N ALA A 176 4.11 -12.39 -16.88
CA ALA A 176 5.27 -12.05 -17.66
C ALA A 176 6.58 -12.38 -16.93
N ASP A 177 7.70 -12.24 -17.63
CA ASP A 177 9.05 -12.34 -17.07
C ASP A 177 9.56 -11.04 -16.43
N ASN A 178 8.98 -9.89 -16.79
CA ASN A 178 9.15 -8.59 -16.11
C ASN A 178 7.79 -8.01 -15.69
N PRO A 179 7.75 -7.01 -14.79
CA PRO A 179 6.48 -6.53 -14.23
C PRO A 179 5.56 -5.88 -15.28
N ILE A 180 4.27 -6.18 -15.15
CA ILE A 180 3.22 -5.75 -16.08
C ILE A 180 2.07 -5.07 -15.35
N TYR A 181 1.35 -4.23 -16.09
CA TYR A 181 0.11 -3.64 -15.66
C TYR A 181 -1.05 -4.08 -16.53
N VAL A 182 -2.12 -4.56 -15.91
CA VAL A 182 -3.29 -5.06 -16.63
C VAL A 182 -4.48 -4.15 -16.36
N ILE A 183 -5.02 -3.60 -17.44
CA ILE A 183 -6.25 -2.83 -17.43
C ILE A 183 -7.37 -3.69 -18.00
N GLN A 184 -8.50 -3.75 -17.30
CA GLN A 184 -9.73 -4.34 -17.81
C GLN A 184 -10.66 -3.24 -18.32
N PHE A 185 -11.05 -3.37 -19.58
CA PHE A 185 -12.07 -2.52 -20.19
C PHE A 185 -13.39 -3.26 -20.31
N MET A 186 -14.40 -2.77 -19.59
CA MET A 186 -15.78 -3.16 -19.79
C MET A 186 -16.24 -2.65 -21.15
N THR A 187 -16.82 -3.53 -21.97
CA THR A 187 -17.33 -3.13 -23.29
C THR A 187 -18.62 -2.30 -23.15
N GLY A 188 -18.97 -1.52 -24.17
CA GLY A 188 -20.20 -0.73 -24.21
C GLY A 188 -21.45 -1.58 -24.45
N LEU A 189 -22.61 -0.97 -24.19
CA LEU A 189 -23.91 -1.64 -24.16
C LEU A 189 -24.25 -2.47 -25.42
N ASN A 190 -23.84 -2.01 -26.60
CA ASN A 190 -24.13 -2.70 -27.87
C ASN A 190 -23.04 -3.70 -28.29
N ALA A 191 -22.07 -3.98 -27.42
CA ALA A 191 -21.09 -5.03 -27.67
C ALA A 191 -21.75 -6.41 -27.62
N SER A 192 -21.13 -7.39 -28.26
CA SER A 192 -21.56 -8.78 -28.15
C SER A 192 -21.53 -9.21 -26.67
N GLY A 193 -22.56 -9.91 -26.21
CA GLY A 193 -22.68 -10.39 -24.83
C GLY A 193 -22.89 -9.31 -23.77
N ALA A 194 -22.98 -8.03 -24.15
CA ALA A 194 -23.35 -6.96 -23.23
C ALA A 194 -24.87 -6.96 -22.96
N VAL A 195 -25.24 -6.82 -21.69
CA VAL A 195 -26.65 -6.81 -21.25
C VAL A 195 -27.09 -5.43 -20.74
N LEU A 196 -26.22 -4.77 -19.97
CA LEU A 196 -26.47 -3.48 -19.31
C LEU A 196 -25.15 -2.74 -19.12
N GLY A 197 -25.15 -1.41 -19.09
CA GLY A 197 -23.96 -0.61 -18.80
C GLY A 197 -23.19 -0.13 -20.02
N ASP A 198 -22.53 0.99 -19.86
CA ASP A 198 -21.62 1.60 -20.84
C ASP A 198 -20.16 1.20 -20.55
N PRO A 199 -19.18 1.62 -21.37
CA PRO A 199 -17.80 1.29 -21.12
C PRO A 199 -17.30 1.80 -19.76
N ALA A 200 -16.43 1.03 -19.13
CA ALA A 200 -15.72 1.42 -17.91
C ALA A 200 -14.29 0.85 -17.95
N MET A 201 -13.37 1.43 -17.18
CA MET A 201 -11.97 1.03 -17.10
C MET A 201 -11.64 0.72 -15.65
N GLY A 202 -11.01 -0.42 -15.40
CA GLY A 202 -10.58 -0.83 -14.07
C GLY A 202 -9.15 -1.34 -14.06
N ASN A 203 -8.43 -0.98 -13.02
CA ASN A 203 -7.07 -1.45 -12.78
C ASN A 203 -7.08 -2.82 -12.11
N MET A 204 -6.40 -3.81 -12.69
CA MET A 204 -6.34 -5.15 -12.13
C MET A 204 -5.16 -5.27 -11.18
N THR A 205 -5.47 -5.45 -9.90
CA THR A 205 -4.48 -5.54 -8.82
C THR A 205 -3.77 -6.91 -8.84
N PRO A 206 -2.42 -6.96 -8.79
CA PRO A 206 -1.68 -8.22 -8.66
C PRO A 206 -1.88 -8.84 -7.26
N ALA A 207 -1.73 -10.16 -7.13
CA ALA A 207 -2.10 -10.88 -5.91
C ALA A 207 -1.21 -10.52 -4.70
N GLU A 208 0.02 -10.09 -4.94
CA GLU A 208 0.97 -9.59 -3.94
C GLU A 208 0.45 -8.34 -3.22
N GLN A 209 -0.51 -7.63 -3.82
CA GLN A 209 -1.11 -6.40 -3.29
C GLN A 209 -2.48 -6.65 -2.62
N TYR A 210 -2.93 -7.90 -2.53
CA TYR A 210 -4.21 -8.27 -1.92
C TYR A 210 -4.19 -8.12 -0.40
N LEU A 211 -5.38 -7.90 0.17
CA LEU A 211 -5.59 -7.72 1.61
C LEU A 211 -6.43 -8.86 2.17
N SER A 212 -6.40 -9.06 3.49
CA SER A 212 -7.29 -10.00 4.17
C SER A 212 -8.68 -9.42 4.43
N ASP A 213 -8.80 -8.08 4.45
CA ASP A 213 -10.00 -7.37 4.83
C ASP A 213 -10.20 -6.13 3.96
N TYR A 214 -11.44 -5.91 3.52
CA TYR A 214 -11.82 -4.71 2.76
C TYR A 214 -13.07 -4.07 3.36
N THR A 215 -13.12 -2.74 3.34
CA THR A 215 -14.35 -1.96 3.47
C THR A 215 -14.50 -1.12 2.21
N PHE A 216 -15.61 -1.30 1.49
CA PHE A 216 -15.83 -0.67 0.20
C PHE A 216 -17.30 -0.24 0.03
N SER A 217 -17.60 0.53 -1.02
CA SER A 217 -18.95 1.04 -1.25
C SER A 217 -19.36 0.97 -2.71
N THR A 218 -20.62 0.63 -2.97
CA THR A 218 -21.19 0.89 -4.30
C THR A 218 -21.18 2.39 -4.61
N VAL A 219 -21.00 2.77 -5.88
CA VAL A 219 -20.98 4.19 -6.29
C VAL A 219 -22.40 4.76 -6.41
N GLY A 220 -22.54 6.07 -6.19
CA GLY A 220 -23.61 6.85 -6.81
C GLY A 220 -25.03 6.73 -6.23
N GLY A 221 -25.22 6.24 -4.99
CA GLY A 221 -26.47 6.39 -4.21
C GLY A 221 -27.77 6.25 -5.02
N SER A 222 -28.10 5.01 -5.44
CA SER A 222 -29.18 4.61 -6.36
C SER A 222 -29.03 4.93 -7.86
N GLN A 223 -27.91 5.52 -8.31
CA GLN A 223 -27.60 5.69 -9.73
C GLN A 223 -27.48 4.35 -10.47
N PHE A 224 -26.94 3.32 -9.82
CA PHE A 224 -26.72 2.00 -10.41
C PHE A 224 -27.78 1.01 -9.92
N VAL A 225 -28.41 0.31 -10.87
CA VAL A 225 -29.51 -0.64 -10.58
C VAL A 225 -29.00 -2.03 -10.24
N GLU A 226 -27.80 -2.37 -10.70
CA GLU A 226 -27.08 -3.58 -10.32
C GLU A 226 -25.67 -3.20 -9.89
N ASN A 227 -25.21 -3.80 -8.79
CA ASN A 227 -23.85 -3.68 -8.29
C ASN A 227 -23.35 -5.08 -7.99
N TYR A 228 -22.08 -5.33 -8.26
CA TYR A 228 -21.44 -6.60 -7.98
C TYR A 228 -20.08 -6.38 -7.34
N VAL A 229 -19.61 -7.41 -6.65
CA VAL A 229 -18.20 -7.58 -6.33
C VAL A 229 -17.71 -8.84 -7.02
N THR A 230 -16.61 -8.70 -7.74
CA THR A 230 -15.80 -9.82 -8.24
C THR A 230 -14.66 -10.03 -7.26
N ILE A 231 -14.59 -11.23 -6.66
CA ILE A 231 -13.63 -11.59 -5.62
C ILE A 231 -12.71 -12.67 -6.15
N VAL A 232 -11.41 -12.45 -6.10
CA VAL A 232 -10.37 -13.44 -6.42
C VAL A 232 -9.67 -13.85 -5.12
N ALA A 233 -9.64 -15.13 -4.81
CA ALA A 233 -9.03 -15.65 -3.58
C ALA A 233 -8.26 -16.94 -3.86
N GLU A 234 -7.29 -17.27 -3.00
CA GLU A 234 -6.59 -18.55 -3.08
C GLU A 234 -7.55 -19.73 -2.93
N ASP A 235 -7.33 -20.80 -3.70
CA ASP A 235 -8.17 -22.00 -3.68
C ASP A 235 -8.29 -22.61 -2.28
N ALA A 236 -7.26 -22.46 -1.45
CA ALA A 236 -7.24 -22.94 -0.07
C ALA A 236 -8.17 -22.14 0.86
N ASP A 237 -8.44 -20.87 0.53
CA ASP A 237 -9.08 -19.91 1.43
C ASP A 237 -10.50 -19.51 1.03
N VAL A 238 -10.99 -19.94 -0.14
CA VAL A 238 -12.36 -19.63 -0.61
C VAL A 238 -13.46 -20.01 0.38
N ALA A 239 -13.23 -21.03 1.21
CA ALA A 239 -14.18 -21.48 2.23
C ALA A 239 -14.20 -20.60 3.49
N THR A 240 -13.23 -19.70 3.63
CA THR A 240 -13.09 -18.77 4.77
C THR A 240 -13.67 -17.40 4.46
N LEU A 241 -13.90 -17.09 3.18
CA LEU A 241 -14.29 -15.77 2.74
C LEU A 241 -15.71 -15.40 3.23
N THR A 242 -15.83 -14.19 3.77
CA THR A 242 -17.10 -13.61 4.19
C THR A 242 -17.39 -12.33 3.42
N LEU A 243 -18.68 -12.06 3.20
CA LEU A 243 -19.23 -10.81 2.70
C LEU A 243 -20.29 -10.34 3.70
N ASP A 244 -20.13 -9.14 4.24
CA ASP A 244 -20.96 -8.56 5.31
C ASP A 244 -21.13 -9.51 6.51
N GLY A 245 -20.04 -10.17 6.90
CA GLY A 245 -19.99 -11.15 7.99
C GLY A 245 -20.67 -12.50 7.68
N SER A 246 -21.21 -12.68 6.47
CA SER A 246 -21.82 -13.94 6.02
C SER A 246 -20.84 -14.72 5.14
N VAL A 247 -20.65 -16.01 5.41
CA VAL A 247 -19.76 -16.86 4.60
C VAL A 247 -20.25 -16.93 3.16
N VAL A 248 -19.34 -16.68 2.21
CA VAL A 248 -19.58 -16.90 0.79
C VAL A 248 -19.39 -18.39 0.51
N GLY A 249 -20.40 -19.03 -0.08
CA GLY A 249 -20.33 -20.46 -0.36
C GLY A 249 -19.21 -20.80 -1.34
N ALA A 250 -18.28 -21.68 -0.95
CA ALA A 250 -17.16 -22.10 -1.80
C ALA A 250 -17.57 -22.60 -3.20
N GLY A 251 -18.79 -23.15 -3.35
CA GLY A 251 -19.32 -23.58 -4.66
C GLY A 251 -19.69 -22.43 -5.62
N LEU A 252 -19.63 -21.18 -5.17
CA LEU A 252 -19.78 -19.98 -6.01
C LEU A 252 -18.46 -19.57 -6.69
N PHE A 253 -17.34 -20.13 -6.23
CA PHE A 253 -16.02 -19.87 -6.78
C PHE A 253 -15.71 -20.85 -7.92
N SER A 254 -15.14 -20.32 -9.00
CA SER A 254 -14.60 -21.11 -10.11
C SER A 254 -13.09 -20.89 -10.23
N PRO A 255 -12.29 -21.97 -10.41
CA PRO A 255 -10.84 -21.83 -10.58
C PRO A 255 -10.47 -20.99 -11.81
N ILE A 256 -9.45 -20.14 -11.65
CA ILE A 256 -8.82 -19.39 -12.74
C ILE A 256 -7.73 -20.28 -13.34
N GLY A 257 -8.12 -21.21 -14.20
CA GLY A 257 -7.20 -22.14 -14.84
C GLY A 257 -6.42 -22.99 -13.83
N VAL A 258 -5.09 -22.86 -13.82
CA VAL A 258 -4.16 -23.56 -12.91
C VAL A 258 -3.40 -22.61 -11.99
N SER A 259 -3.90 -21.38 -11.79
CA SER A 259 -3.21 -20.33 -11.03
C SER A 259 -3.12 -20.59 -9.53
N GLY A 260 -3.95 -21.49 -8.99
CA GLY A 260 -4.13 -21.65 -7.55
C GLY A 260 -5.11 -20.65 -6.92
N PHE A 261 -5.77 -19.84 -7.76
CA PHE A 261 -6.80 -18.89 -7.36
C PHE A 261 -8.13 -19.23 -8.01
N SER A 262 -9.21 -18.87 -7.33
CA SER A 262 -10.57 -18.97 -7.80
C SER A 262 -11.28 -17.62 -7.70
N VAL A 263 -12.31 -17.44 -8.53
CA VAL A 263 -13.10 -16.20 -8.60
C VAL A 263 -14.58 -16.44 -8.35
N ALA A 264 -15.22 -15.52 -7.63
CA ALA A 264 -16.67 -15.43 -7.46
C ALA A 264 -17.18 -14.05 -7.87
N ARG A 265 -18.41 -13.98 -8.39
CA ARG A 265 -19.12 -12.73 -8.69
C ARG A 265 -20.41 -12.68 -7.90
N LEU A 266 -20.54 -11.70 -7.03
CA LEU A 266 -21.65 -11.63 -6.08
C LEU A 266 -22.43 -10.35 -6.30
N LEU A 267 -23.76 -10.46 -6.38
CA LEU A 267 -24.64 -9.29 -6.45
C LEU A 267 -24.65 -8.58 -5.09
N LEU A 268 -24.54 -7.26 -5.12
CA LEU A 268 -24.55 -6.39 -3.95
C LEU A 268 -25.84 -5.57 -3.89
N SER A 269 -26.29 -5.29 -2.66
CA SER A 269 -27.17 -4.14 -2.42
C SER A 269 -26.41 -2.83 -2.60
N SER A 270 -27.12 -1.71 -2.77
CA SER A 270 -26.43 -0.41 -2.70
C SER A 270 -26.07 -0.08 -1.26
N GLY A 271 -24.82 0.33 -1.02
CA GLY A 271 -24.33 0.73 0.28
C GLY A 271 -22.85 0.41 0.48
N THR A 272 -22.45 0.41 1.75
CA THR A 272 -21.13 0.00 2.23
C THR A 272 -21.15 -1.49 2.55
N HIS A 273 -20.07 -2.18 2.18
CA HIS A 273 -19.89 -3.60 2.33
C HIS A 273 -18.51 -3.91 2.92
N THR A 274 -18.38 -5.10 3.51
CA THR A 274 -17.08 -5.61 3.96
C THR A 274 -16.83 -7.03 3.46
N THR A 275 -15.56 -7.33 3.17
CA THR A 275 -15.09 -8.71 2.96
C THR A 275 -13.95 -9.03 3.91
N SER A 276 -13.84 -10.30 4.30
CA SER A 276 -12.78 -10.79 5.19
C SER A 276 -12.48 -12.27 4.91
N SER A 277 -11.21 -12.67 5.00
CA SER A 277 -10.74 -14.06 4.86
C SER A 277 -9.54 -14.34 5.77
N LEU A 278 -9.21 -15.63 5.97
CA LEU A 278 -8.00 -16.00 6.73
C LEU A 278 -6.71 -15.73 5.93
N GLY A 279 -6.74 -15.94 4.62
CA GLY A 279 -5.68 -15.53 3.69
C GLY A 279 -5.98 -14.18 3.03
N VAL A 280 -5.26 -13.88 1.95
CA VAL A 280 -5.48 -12.67 1.15
C VAL A 280 -6.50 -12.90 0.04
N HIS A 281 -7.21 -11.85 -0.36
CA HIS A 281 -8.09 -11.86 -1.52
C HIS A 281 -8.09 -10.49 -2.21
N GLY A 282 -8.37 -10.46 -3.50
CA GLY A 282 -8.56 -9.24 -4.27
C GLY A 282 -10.04 -9.01 -4.53
N ILE A 283 -10.47 -7.75 -4.57
CA ILE A 283 -11.83 -7.39 -4.97
C ILE A 283 -11.83 -6.33 -6.07
N THR A 284 -12.73 -6.51 -7.03
CA THR A 284 -13.13 -5.49 -8.00
C THR A 284 -14.63 -5.24 -7.79
N VAL A 285 -15.03 -3.97 -7.77
CA VAL A 285 -16.42 -3.57 -7.55
C VAL A 285 -16.92 -2.92 -8.82
N GLU A 286 -18.05 -3.42 -9.32
CA GLU A 286 -18.63 -2.96 -10.58
C GLU A 286 -20.12 -2.68 -10.46
N GLY A 287 -20.62 -1.75 -11.27
CA GLY A 287 -22.04 -1.42 -11.30
C GLY A 287 -22.53 -1.05 -12.69
N TYR A 288 -23.84 -1.19 -12.88
CA TYR A 288 -24.47 -1.12 -14.19
C TYR A 288 -25.79 -0.35 -14.12
N ASN A 289 -26.01 0.48 -15.14
CA ASN A 289 -27.30 1.04 -15.51
C ASN A 289 -27.40 1.15 -17.04
N SER A 290 -28.53 1.63 -17.57
CA SER A 290 -28.82 1.61 -19.01
C SER A 290 -27.84 2.42 -19.87
N PHE A 291 -27.17 3.41 -19.28
CA PHE A 291 -26.19 4.29 -19.93
C PHE A 291 -25.11 4.79 -18.95
N ASP A 292 -24.77 3.97 -17.96
CA ASP A 292 -23.71 4.30 -16.98
C ASP A 292 -23.14 2.97 -16.48
N SER A 293 -21.84 2.93 -16.26
CA SER A 293 -21.17 1.86 -15.53
C SER A 293 -20.01 2.38 -14.70
N TYR A 294 -19.61 1.60 -13.71
CA TYR A 294 -18.34 1.80 -13.03
C TYR A 294 -17.67 0.45 -12.79
N ILE A 295 -16.36 0.49 -12.66
CA ILE A 295 -15.51 -0.59 -12.18
C ILE A 295 -14.37 0.08 -11.41
N TYR A 296 -13.97 -0.47 -10.27
CA TYR A 296 -12.78 -0.01 -9.55
C TYR A 296 -12.22 -1.14 -8.67
N PRO A 297 -10.91 -1.21 -8.41
CA PRO A 297 -10.34 -2.15 -7.45
C PRO A 297 -10.70 -1.72 -6.03
N GLY A 298 -11.15 -2.63 -5.16
CA GLY A 298 -11.57 -2.24 -3.81
C GLY A 298 -10.44 -1.86 -2.85
N GLY A 299 -9.19 -1.97 -3.29
CA GLY A 299 -7.99 -1.55 -2.55
C GLY A 299 -6.78 -2.40 -2.93
N ALA A 300 -5.61 -1.92 -2.55
CA ALA A 300 -4.32 -2.59 -2.71
C ALA A 300 -3.38 -2.13 -1.58
N LEU A 301 -2.39 -2.95 -1.23
CA LEU A 301 -1.34 -2.57 -0.29
C LEU A 301 -0.46 -1.41 -0.82
N PHE A 302 -0.30 -1.33 -2.14
CA PHE A 302 0.65 -0.43 -2.82
C PHE A 302 2.11 -0.57 -2.35
N GLN A 303 2.50 -1.77 -1.92
CA GLN A 303 3.90 -2.07 -1.64
C GLN A 303 4.74 -1.93 -2.92
N PHE A 304 5.98 -1.49 -2.76
CA PHE A 304 6.92 -1.39 -3.88
C PHE A 304 7.51 -2.79 -4.14
N ILE A 305 6.79 -3.56 -4.96
CA ILE A 305 7.14 -4.94 -5.34
C ILE A 305 7.96 -5.01 -6.65
N ASN A 306 8.17 -3.86 -7.28
CA ASN A 306 9.00 -3.67 -8.47
C ASN A 306 9.97 -2.49 -8.25
N PRO A 307 10.96 -2.61 -7.36
CA PRO A 307 11.95 -1.55 -7.14
C PRO A 307 12.71 -1.25 -8.44
N VAL A 308 12.80 0.03 -8.80
CA VAL A 308 13.54 0.50 -9.98
C VAL A 308 14.66 1.42 -9.50
N GLY A 309 15.88 1.20 -10.01
CA GLY A 309 16.94 2.20 -9.95
C GLY A 309 17.68 2.33 -8.62
N ASP A 310 17.35 1.54 -7.60
CA ASP A 310 18.15 1.43 -6.37
C ASP A 310 17.99 0.06 -5.72
N ALA A 311 19.09 -0.65 -5.57
CA ALA A 311 19.12 -1.99 -4.99
C ALA A 311 19.60 -2.00 -3.52
N ASN A 312 20.12 -0.88 -3.03
CA ASN A 312 20.69 -0.82 -1.68
C ASN A 312 19.62 -0.39 -0.70
N ALA A 313 19.29 -1.23 0.28
CA ALA A 313 18.36 -0.84 1.33
C ALA A 313 18.90 0.31 2.20
N PRO A 314 18.03 1.10 2.86
CA PRO A 314 18.50 2.05 3.85
C PRO A 314 19.30 1.37 4.98
N ILE A 315 20.11 2.15 5.70
CA ILE A 315 20.78 1.74 6.94
C ILE A 315 20.02 2.34 8.11
N CYS A 316 19.47 1.47 8.95
CA CYS A 316 18.82 1.86 10.19
C CYS A 316 19.82 1.81 11.35
N GLU A 317 19.88 2.88 12.12
CA GLU A 317 20.59 2.90 13.40
C GLU A 317 19.70 3.48 14.49
N GLY A 318 19.97 3.11 15.74
CA GLY A 318 19.34 3.77 16.87
C GLY A 318 19.67 3.13 18.20
N LEU A 319 19.22 3.79 19.26
CA LEU A 319 19.53 3.41 20.62
C LEU A 319 18.42 3.80 21.60
N VAL A 320 18.24 2.97 22.61
CA VAL A 320 17.34 3.24 23.74
C VAL A 320 17.98 4.27 24.65
N MET A 321 17.26 5.35 24.90
CA MET A 321 17.59 6.41 25.83
C MET A 321 17.06 6.09 27.22
N ALA A 322 17.98 6.04 28.19
CA ALA A 322 17.62 5.84 29.58
C ALA A 322 16.80 7.03 30.11
N GLY A 323 15.63 6.74 30.69
CA GLY A 323 14.68 7.71 31.21
C GLY A 323 13.55 7.03 31.98
N ALA A 324 12.70 7.82 32.64
CA ALA A 324 11.47 7.35 33.26
C ALA A 324 10.31 8.27 32.79
N PRO A 325 9.64 7.93 31.67
CA PRO A 325 9.76 6.70 30.88
C PRO A 325 11.01 6.65 29.97
N PRO A 326 11.45 5.44 29.55
CA PRO A 326 12.48 5.30 28.51
C PRO A 326 11.94 5.72 27.14
N SER A 327 12.84 6.06 26.22
CA SER A 327 12.51 6.37 24.83
C SER A 327 13.56 5.79 23.87
N PHE A 328 13.30 5.81 22.57
CA PHE A 328 14.24 5.40 21.53
C PHE A 328 14.50 6.56 20.58
N THR A 329 15.75 6.72 20.16
CA THR A 329 16.13 7.65 19.08
C THR A 329 16.85 6.86 17.99
N GLY A 330 16.45 7.07 16.74
CA GLY A 330 17.05 6.41 15.60
C GLY A 330 17.13 7.29 14.36
N SER A 331 17.75 6.74 13.34
CA SER A 331 17.88 7.33 12.02
C SER A 331 17.79 6.25 10.94
N GLY A 332 17.32 6.64 9.78
CA GLY A 332 17.46 5.89 8.54
C GLY A 332 18.32 6.70 7.57
N GLU A 333 19.39 6.11 7.07
CA GLU A 333 20.28 6.71 6.07
C GLU A 333 20.24 5.89 4.78
N ASP A 334 19.94 6.55 3.67
CA ASP A 334 20.03 5.99 2.33
C ASP A 334 20.84 6.96 1.47
N SER A 335 22.06 6.55 1.11
CA SER A 335 23.09 7.41 0.51
C SER A 335 24.13 6.58 -0.24
N ARG A 336 23.72 5.39 -0.69
CA ARG A 336 24.56 4.34 -1.24
C ARG A 336 24.08 4.01 -2.66
N PRO A 337 24.52 4.75 -3.68
CA PRO A 337 24.18 4.45 -5.06
C PRO A 337 24.62 3.03 -5.44
N SER A 338 23.75 2.34 -6.18
CA SER A 338 23.98 0.94 -6.58
C SER A 338 24.86 0.80 -7.82
N GLU A 339 24.78 1.76 -8.75
CA GLU A 339 25.53 1.78 -10.02
C GLU A 339 26.46 3.01 -10.19
N ASP A 340 26.68 3.79 -9.12
CA ASP A 340 27.73 4.81 -9.04
C ASP A 340 28.50 4.67 -7.72
N VAL A 341 29.14 3.51 -7.55
CA VAL A 341 29.79 3.10 -6.30
C VAL A 341 30.87 4.10 -5.85
N ASN A 342 31.39 4.91 -6.79
CA ASN A 342 32.42 5.88 -6.53
C ASN A 342 31.95 7.35 -6.60
N ASP A 343 30.64 7.56 -6.74
CA ASP A 343 29.93 8.86 -6.72
C ASP A 343 30.57 9.89 -7.66
N ASN A 344 30.87 9.48 -8.88
CA ASN A 344 31.53 10.31 -9.89
C ASN A 344 30.58 10.77 -11.02
N GLY A 345 29.33 10.31 -11.01
CA GLY A 345 28.30 10.58 -12.01
C GLY A 345 28.60 10.00 -13.40
N VAL A 346 29.40 8.94 -13.47
CA VAL A 346 29.80 8.25 -14.71
C VAL A 346 29.64 6.74 -14.53
N LEU A 347 28.89 6.11 -15.43
CA LEU A 347 28.72 4.65 -15.45
C LEU A 347 30.04 3.97 -15.83
N ASP A 348 30.80 3.49 -14.84
CA ASP A 348 32.07 2.82 -15.06
C ASP A 348 31.87 1.35 -15.47
N PRO A 349 32.86 0.70 -16.12
CA PRO A 349 32.76 -0.69 -16.50
C PRO A 349 32.52 -1.62 -15.30
N GLY A 350 31.36 -2.29 -15.31
CA GLY A 350 30.93 -3.21 -14.25
C GLY A 350 29.99 -2.58 -13.23
N GLU A 351 29.64 -1.31 -13.37
CA GLU A 351 28.62 -0.64 -12.56
C GLU A 351 27.22 -0.76 -13.17
N ASP A 352 27.08 -0.98 -14.48
CA ASP A 352 25.78 -1.27 -15.16
C ASP A 352 25.28 -2.68 -14.78
N LEU A 353 24.70 -2.82 -13.59
CA LEU A 353 24.22 -4.06 -13.01
C LEU A 353 22.99 -4.58 -13.73
N ASN A 354 22.12 -3.68 -14.20
CA ASN A 354 20.87 -4.01 -14.87
C ASN A 354 20.98 -3.99 -16.42
N GLY A 355 22.05 -3.44 -16.99
CA GLY A 355 22.31 -3.43 -18.43
C GLY A 355 21.53 -2.38 -19.22
N ASN A 356 20.93 -1.39 -18.55
CA ASN A 356 20.11 -0.35 -19.16
C ASN A 356 20.96 0.82 -19.74
N GLY A 357 22.25 0.87 -19.39
CA GLY A 357 23.20 1.89 -19.87
C GLY A 357 23.03 3.28 -19.24
N ASN A 358 22.32 3.39 -18.14
CA ASN A 358 22.17 4.56 -17.29
C ASN A 358 22.73 4.27 -15.89
N ILE A 359 22.96 5.32 -15.09
CA ILE A 359 23.33 5.17 -13.68
C ILE A 359 22.04 5.14 -12.87
N ASP A 360 21.85 4.08 -12.11
CA ASP A 360 20.86 3.98 -11.03
C ASP A 360 21.22 4.96 -9.89
N VAL A 361 20.30 5.89 -9.61
CA VAL A 361 20.48 6.96 -8.62
C VAL A 361 19.89 6.52 -7.29
N ASP A 362 20.63 6.74 -6.21
CA ASP A 362 20.14 6.55 -4.84
C ASP A 362 18.82 7.31 -4.63
N THR A 363 17.82 6.60 -4.11
CA THR A 363 16.47 7.14 -4.05
C THR A 363 16.17 7.92 -2.77
N GLY A 364 17.04 7.83 -1.77
CA GLY A 364 16.87 8.43 -0.46
C GLY A 364 15.66 7.88 0.30
N VAL A 365 15.46 8.36 1.53
CA VAL A 365 14.37 7.87 2.38
C VAL A 365 13.03 8.45 1.92
N PHE A 366 12.02 7.59 1.78
CA PHE A 366 10.64 7.98 1.46
C PHE A 366 9.70 7.86 2.65
N PHE A 367 9.82 6.79 3.45
CA PHE A 367 8.90 6.52 4.56
C PHE A 367 9.64 6.06 5.82
N VAL A 368 9.11 6.46 6.97
CA VAL A 368 9.51 5.95 8.29
C VAL A 368 8.23 5.63 9.05
N GLU A 369 8.03 4.35 9.35
CA GLU A 369 6.77 3.83 9.84
C GLU A 369 6.96 2.86 10.99
N LEU A 370 5.89 2.64 11.76
CA LEU A 370 5.87 1.61 12.78
C LEU A 370 5.13 0.39 12.22
N MET A 371 5.79 -0.77 12.20
CA MET A 371 5.22 -2.00 11.68
C MET A 371 3.88 -2.33 12.36
N ALA A 372 2.91 -2.79 11.55
CA ALA A 372 1.63 -3.23 12.06
C ALA A 372 1.80 -4.29 13.16
N GLY A 373 1.10 -4.11 14.28
CA GLY A 373 1.20 -4.99 15.45
C GLY A 373 2.12 -4.50 16.56
N ALA A 374 2.81 -3.37 16.38
CA ALA A 374 3.51 -2.72 17.48
C ALA A 374 2.58 -2.39 18.66
N SER A 375 3.09 -2.57 19.87
CA SER A 375 2.34 -2.44 21.11
C SER A 375 2.87 -1.30 21.96
N ASN A 376 1.97 -0.40 22.37
CA ASN A 376 2.26 0.71 23.27
C ASN A 376 3.38 1.67 22.81
N LEU A 377 3.62 1.80 21.50
CA LEU A 377 4.63 2.67 20.92
C LEU A 377 4.00 3.77 20.05
N SER A 378 4.56 4.97 20.11
CA SER A 378 4.26 6.12 19.25
C SER A 378 5.54 6.56 18.54
N LEU A 379 5.49 6.63 17.22
CA LEU A 379 6.60 7.09 16.37
C LEU A 379 6.44 8.58 16.05
N LEU A 380 7.51 9.35 16.24
CA LEU A 380 7.65 10.73 15.79
C LEU A 380 8.81 10.80 14.79
N VAL A 381 8.53 11.22 13.57
CA VAL A 381 9.53 11.37 12.51
C VAL A 381 9.84 12.86 12.34
N ASP A 382 11.12 13.23 12.27
CA ASP A 382 11.51 14.60 11.97
C ASP A 382 11.03 14.99 10.56
N PRO A 383 10.60 16.25 10.32
CA PRO A 383 10.19 16.66 8.98
C PRO A 383 11.31 16.46 7.95
N PHE A 384 11.01 15.72 6.89
CA PHE A 384 11.90 15.49 5.76
C PHE A 384 11.12 15.60 4.44
N ILE A 385 11.84 15.68 3.33
CA ILE A 385 11.29 15.60 1.98
C ILE A 385 11.64 14.20 1.45
N PRO A 386 10.70 13.43 0.87
CA PRO A 386 11.03 12.15 0.26
C PRO A 386 12.20 12.30 -0.72
N GLY A 387 13.22 11.45 -0.55
CA GLY A 387 14.50 11.55 -1.24
C GLY A 387 15.62 12.21 -0.42
N ASP A 388 15.36 12.64 0.82
CA ASP A 388 16.42 13.05 1.74
C ASP A 388 17.28 11.83 2.15
N ASP A 389 18.61 11.98 2.09
CA ASP A 389 19.56 10.90 2.41
C ASP A 389 19.46 10.40 3.87
N LEU A 390 19.02 11.26 4.80
CA LEU A 390 19.03 10.95 6.23
C LEU A 390 17.78 11.50 6.92
N VAL A 391 17.03 10.61 7.56
CA VAL A 391 15.84 10.95 8.35
C VAL A 391 16.01 10.49 9.79
N ASN A 392 15.81 11.40 10.73
CA ASN A 392 15.83 11.10 12.15
C ASN A 392 14.42 10.86 12.69
N TYR A 393 14.30 10.02 13.71
CA TYR A 393 13.03 9.75 14.36
C TYR A 393 13.22 9.38 15.84
N SER A 394 12.15 9.49 16.61
CA SER A 394 12.07 9.01 17.99
C SER A 394 10.84 8.15 18.20
N VAL A 395 10.95 7.18 19.11
CA VAL A 395 9.82 6.35 19.55
C VAL A 395 9.64 6.53 21.05
N GLU A 396 8.40 6.77 21.44
CA GLU A 396 7.99 6.97 22.83
C GLU A 396 6.87 5.99 23.20
N LEU A 397 6.69 5.75 24.50
CA LEU A 397 5.57 4.96 25.01
C LEU A 397 4.26 5.76 24.94
N ILE A 398 3.17 5.11 24.52
CA ILE A 398 1.83 5.71 24.57
C ILE A 398 1.35 5.80 26.03
N ASP A 399 1.38 4.67 26.74
CA ASP A 399 1.26 4.61 28.19
C ASP A 399 2.67 4.55 28.81
N PRO A 400 3.12 5.61 29.49
CA PRO A 400 4.46 5.69 30.04
C PRO A 400 4.72 4.70 31.20
N ASN A 401 3.69 4.03 31.71
CA ASN A 401 3.79 3.06 32.81
C ASN A 401 3.76 1.60 32.35
N ALA A 402 3.57 1.35 31.05
CA ALA A 402 3.58 0.01 30.48
C ALA A 402 4.73 -0.12 29.49
N SER A 403 5.35 -1.30 29.42
CA SER A 403 6.37 -1.57 28.41
C SER A 403 5.77 -1.54 27.00
N GLY A 404 6.58 -1.21 26.01
CA GLY A 404 6.21 -1.18 24.59
C GLY A 404 7.22 -1.91 23.73
N THR A 405 6.73 -2.56 22.67
CA THR A 405 7.56 -3.37 21.76
C THR A 405 7.06 -3.21 20.33
N GLY A 406 7.97 -3.19 19.37
CA GLY A 406 7.63 -3.09 17.94
C GLY A 406 8.87 -2.92 17.07
N THR A 407 8.65 -2.71 15.79
CA THR A 407 9.72 -2.51 14.80
C THR A 407 9.43 -1.24 14.01
N VAL A 408 10.41 -0.34 13.93
CA VAL A 408 10.37 0.77 12.97
C VAL A 408 10.89 0.28 11.63
N ILE A 409 10.20 0.63 10.55
CA ILE A 409 10.60 0.34 9.17
C ILE A 409 10.98 1.67 8.52
N VAL A 410 12.14 1.73 7.87
CA VAL A 410 12.52 2.82 6.97
C VAL A 410 12.53 2.27 5.55
N THR A 411 11.87 2.96 4.63
CA THR A 411 11.72 2.56 3.22
C THR A 411 12.28 3.65 2.31
N ASP A 412 13.11 3.28 1.35
CA ASP A 412 13.59 4.20 0.31
C ASP A 412 12.58 4.39 -0.84
N GLY A 413 12.91 5.22 -1.83
CA GLY A 413 12.06 5.47 -3.00
C GLY A 413 11.94 4.28 -3.96
N ALA A 414 12.91 3.36 -3.95
CA ALA A 414 12.83 2.11 -4.70
C ALA A 414 11.95 1.07 -4.00
N GLY A 415 11.78 1.11 -2.69
CA GLY A 415 11.02 0.13 -1.90
C GLY A 415 11.84 -0.83 -1.07
N ASN A 416 13.16 -0.66 -1.01
CA ASN A 416 13.97 -1.43 -0.11
C ASN A 416 13.74 -0.94 1.33
N ILE A 417 13.87 -1.85 2.29
CA ILE A 417 13.57 -1.57 3.69
C ILE A 417 14.74 -1.90 4.61
N CYS A 418 14.86 -1.13 5.70
CA CYS A 418 15.55 -1.57 6.90
C CYS A 418 14.61 -1.61 8.10
N GLU A 419 14.85 -2.57 8.98
CA GLU A 419 14.06 -2.80 10.18
C GLU A 419 14.88 -2.49 11.42
N GLN A 420 14.30 -1.71 12.33
CA GLN A 420 14.88 -1.35 13.60
C GLN A 420 13.95 -1.80 14.74
N PRO A 421 14.23 -2.93 15.40
CA PRO A 421 13.49 -3.35 16.59
C PRO A 421 13.62 -2.32 17.72
N VAL A 422 12.51 -2.05 18.40
CA VAL A 422 12.40 -1.12 19.52
C VAL A 422 11.69 -1.80 20.68
N ASP A 423 12.42 -1.99 21.77
CA ASP A 423 11.90 -2.50 23.03
C ASP A 423 12.10 -1.44 24.12
N LEU A 424 11.01 -0.84 24.58
CA LEU A 424 11.00 0.15 25.66
C LEU A 424 10.44 -0.50 26.91
N ILE A 425 11.36 -0.93 27.78
CA ILE A 425 11.01 -1.63 29.02
C ILE A 425 10.85 -0.61 30.14
N VAL A 426 9.63 -0.51 30.67
CA VAL A 426 9.38 0.20 31.93
C VAL A 426 9.68 -0.78 33.05
N ASP A 427 10.74 -0.51 33.80
CA ASP A 427 10.97 -1.22 35.06
C ASP A 427 9.74 -1.00 35.95
N ALA A 428 9.15 -2.09 36.45
CA ALA A 428 8.05 -2.00 37.40
C ALA A 428 8.51 -1.09 38.54
N VAL A 429 7.81 0.04 38.74
CA VAL A 429 7.98 0.81 39.96
C VAL A 429 7.64 -0.17 41.08
N PRO A 430 8.57 -0.50 42.00
CA PRO A 430 8.23 -1.38 43.12
C PRO A 430 7.00 -0.77 43.78
N LEU A 431 5.91 -1.53 43.82
CA LEU A 431 4.71 -1.04 44.49
C LEU A 431 5.14 -0.71 45.91
N VAL A 432 4.82 0.50 46.39
CA VAL A 432 5.06 0.80 47.80
C VAL A 432 4.29 -0.25 48.57
N CYS A 433 4.98 -1.00 49.43
CA CYS A 433 4.48 -2.17 50.16
C CYS A 433 4.50 -3.53 49.45
N ASP A 434 4.94 -3.66 48.21
CA ASP A 434 5.25 -4.95 47.57
C ASP A 434 6.71 -5.29 47.85
N VAL A 435 6.93 -6.14 48.86
CA VAL A 435 8.26 -6.44 49.41
C VAL A 435 8.86 -7.68 48.77
N ASP A 436 8.05 -8.63 48.30
CA ASP A 436 8.53 -9.82 47.61
C ASP A 436 8.50 -9.75 46.07
N VAL A 437 8.04 -8.62 45.53
CA VAL A 437 8.11 -8.21 44.13
C VAL A 437 7.29 -9.13 43.23
N ASP A 438 6.13 -9.57 43.71
CA ASP A 438 5.21 -10.41 42.94
C ASP A 438 4.10 -9.62 42.23
N GLY A 439 4.06 -8.30 42.44
CA GLY A 439 3.15 -7.37 41.78
C GLY A 439 1.84 -7.15 42.52
N ASP A 440 1.68 -7.66 43.74
CA ASP A 440 0.55 -7.36 44.61
C ASP A 440 0.98 -6.83 46.00
N VAL A 441 0.00 -6.43 46.84
CA VAL A 441 0.26 -6.09 48.25
C VAL A 441 -0.66 -6.94 49.09
N ASP A 442 -0.08 -7.87 49.83
CA ASP A 442 -0.84 -8.83 50.60
C ASP A 442 -0.31 -9.01 52.04
N ARG A 443 -0.67 -10.13 52.66
CA ARG A 443 -0.25 -10.44 54.03
C ARG A 443 1.20 -10.91 54.12
N VAL A 444 1.75 -11.48 53.05
CA VAL A 444 3.16 -11.86 52.94
C VAL A 444 4.01 -10.59 53.01
N ASP A 445 3.70 -9.55 52.24
CA ASP A 445 4.44 -8.29 52.25
C ASP A 445 4.41 -7.60 53.61
N VAL A 446 3.20 -7.42 54.15
CA VAL A 446 3.00 -6.82 55.47
C VAL A 446 3.78 -7.61 56.52
N GLY A 447 3.84 -8.94 56.39
CA GLY A 447 4.65 -9.83 57.21
C GLY A 447 6.15 -9.53 57.12
N LEU A 448 6.67 -9.30 55.91
CA LEU A 448 8.07 -8.96 55.65
C LEU A 448 8.45 -7.59 56.22
N ILE A 449 7.56 -6.59 56.16
CA ILE A 449 7.75 -5.28 56.80
C ILE A 449 7.81 -5.43 58.32
N PHE A 450 6.88 -6.18 58.90
CA PHE A 450 6.87 -6.43 60.35
C PHE A 450 8.10 -7.19 60.84
N ALA A 451 8.67 -8.06 60.00
CA ALA A 451 9.91 -8.77 60.27
C ALA A 451 11.15 -7.85 60.21
N ALA A 452 11.11 -6.81 59.38
CA ALA A 452 12.18 -5.84 59.19
C ALA A 452 12.16 -4.65 60.16
N ARG A 453 11.25 -4.62 61.15
CA ARG A 453 11.13 -3.51 62.11
C ARG A 453 12.43 -3.15 62.83
N ASN A 454 12.62 -1.85 63.04
CA ASN A 454 13.81 -1.21 63.62
C ASN A 454 15.09 -1.38 62.79
N GLN A 455 14.97 -1.80 61.52
CA GLN A 455 16.06 -1.69 60.56
C GLN A 455 15.98 -0.32 59.87
N PRO A 456 17.12 0.29 59.52
CA PRO A 456 17.13 1.44 58.64
C PRO A 456 16.65 1.04 57.25
N ALA A 457 15.93 1.92 56.57
CA ALA A 457 15.58 1.75 55.16
C ALA A 457 16.86 1.67 54.31
N THR A 458 16.82 0.85 53.26
CA THR A 458 17.94 0.63 52.34
C THR A 458 18.09 1.74 51.30
N GLY A 459 17.10 2.62 51.20
CA GLY A 459 17.09 3.81 50.35
C GLY A 459 15.75 4.53 50.41
N PRO A 460 15.61 5.68 49.72
CA PRO A 460 14.38 6.47 49.70
C PRO A 460 13.19 5.79 48.98
N ASN A 461 13.42 4.67 48.28
CA ASN A 461 12.38 3.86 47.61
C ASN A 461 12.31 2.43 48.19
N ASP A 462 12.68 2.24 49.46
CA ASP A 462 12.58 0.91 50.09
C ASP A 462 11.08 0.55 50.26
N PRO A 463 10.58 -0.55 49.66
CA PRO A 463 9.16 -0.90 49.75
C PRO A 463 8.68 -1.20 51.18
N ARG A 464 9.61 -1.33 52.13
CA ARG A 464 9.32 -1.53 53.56
C ARG A 464 9.21 -0.23 54.37
N ASP A 465 9.53 0.92 53.79
CA ASP A 465 9.48 2.26 54.39
C ASP A 465 8.42 3.09 53.66
N SER A 466 7.15 2.85 53.97
CA SER A 466 6.03 3.41 53.22
C SER A 466 5.68 4.84 53.62
N ASP A 467 6.15 5.33 54.78
CA ASP A 467 6.06 6.75 55.14
C ASP A 467 7.32 7.57 54.78
N GLY A 468 8.41 6.90 54.37
CA GLY A 468 9.62 7.52 53.84
C GLY A 468 10.46 8.24 54.91
N ASP A 469 10.30 7.89 56.18
CA ASP A 469 11.03 8.50 57.29
C ASP A 469 12.46 7.94 57.49
N GLY A 470 12.82 6.90 56.73
CA GLY A 470 14.12 6.24 56.73
C GLY A 470 14.24 5.11 57.74
N VAL A 471 13.18 4.75 58.47
CA VAL A 471 13.17 3.71 59.51
C VAL A 471 11.95 2.81 59.37
N ILE A 472 12.18 1.49 59.27
CA ILE A 472 11.07 0.54 59.15
C ILE A 472 10.39 0.37 60.52
N THR A 473 9.14 0.81 60.64
CA THR A 473 8.34 0.79 61.88
C THR A 473 7.03 0.01 61.74
N VAL A 474 6.22 0.04 62.80
CA VAL A 474 4.85 -0.48 62.78
C VAL A 474 3.92 0.44 61.98
N LEU A 475 4.29 1.71 61.78
CA LEU A 475 3.50 2.66 61.02
C LEU A 475 3.51 2.27 59.54
N ASP A 476 4.67 1.87 59.01
CA ASP A 476 4.84 1.40 57.64
C ASP A 476 3.95 0.21 57.33
N GLY A 477 4.02 -0.83 58.18
CA GLY A 477 3.17 -2.01 58.03
C GLY A 477 1.67 -1.71 58.16
N ARG A 478 1.27 -0.64 58.86
CA ARG A 478 -0.14 -0.21 58.96
C ARG A 478 -0.60 0.63 57.77
N LEU A 479 0.30 1.36 57.15
CA LEU A 479 0.03 2.05 55.90
C LEU A 479 -0.14 1.02 54.78
N CYS A 480 0.74 0.03 54.72
CA CYS A 480 0.68 -1.04 53.73
C CYS A 480 -0.58 -1.91 53.80
N VAL A 481 -1.12 -2.14 54.99
CA VAL A 481 -2.42 -2.84 55.15
C VAL A 481 -3.59 -2.08 54.49
N GLN A 482 -3.47 -0.76 54.29
CA GLN A 482 -4.50 0.04 53.60
C GLN A 482 -4.34 0.01 52.08
N GLU A 483 -3.17 -0.40 51.58
CA GLU A 483 -2.83 -0.48 50.16
C GLU A 483 -2.98 -1.91 49.60
N CYS A 484 -3.49 -2.85 50.40
CA CYS A 484 -3.67 -4.24 49.97
C CYS A 484 -4.56 -4.36 48.74
N THR A 485 -4.11 -5.16 47.77
CA THR A 485 -4.77 -5.35 46.47
C THR A 485 -6.08 -6.14 46.60
N LEU A 486 -6.19 -7.03 47.59
CA LEU A 486 -7.37 -7.85 47.88
C LEU A 486 -8.04 -7.55 49.22
N ALA A 487 -9.34 -7.84 49.30
CA ALA A 487 -10.13 -7.64 50.51
C ALA A 487 -9.55 -8.43 51.69
N SER A 488 -9.26 -7.71 52.79
CA SER A 488 -8.62 -8.25 54.00
C SER A 488 -7.15 -8.67 53.83
N CYS A 489 -6.44 -8.15 52.83
CA CYS A 489 -5.06 -8.56 52.51
C CYS A 489 -4.95 -10.08 52.36
N ALA A 490 -5.86 -10.66 51.57
CA ALA A 490 -5.80 -12.08 51.25
C ALA A 490 -4.62 -12.33 50.31
N VAL A 491 -3.94 -13.47 50.50
CA VAL A 491 -2.91 -13.99 49.59
C VAL A 491 -3.62 -14.57 48.36
N GLU A 492 -3.12 -14.31 47.16
CA GLU A 492 -3.66 -14.88 45.90
C GLU A 492 -3.43 -16.40 45.76
#